data_AF-A0A4S4L0C2-F1
#
_entry.id   AF-A0A4S4L0C2-F1
#
_cell.length_a   1.000
_cell.length_b   1.000
_cell.length_c   1.000
_cell.angle_alpha   90.00
_cell.angle_beta   90.00
_cell.angle_gamma   90.00
#
_symmetry.space_group_name_H-M   'P 1'
#
loop_
_entity.id
_entity.type
_entity.pdbx_description
1 polymer ?
#
loop_
_entity_poly.entity_id
_entity_poly.type
_entity_poly.pdbx_seq_one_letter_code
_entity_poly.pdbx_strand_id
1 'polypeptide(L)'
;MHGVKRTRLSAEALAAHRKKEEVKLKEYLELTNDVLTKKKAGDWSHEALNLTTRLLTANPEFYTIWNYRRDIFTNGIFTECTPNDINDILNIDLGLTETFLRLRPKVYWIWNHRRWCLEHVPDGPEGDVLGWKKENWAMELRTVERMLDADARNFLAWDYRRYVLESMPVKKPESNELAYTLCKIESNFSNFSAWHQRSKVYTSLWEKGLLDKAKNKDEGAKPTWWPETQKPSLLIPFSLRIRTN
;
A
#
# COMPACT_ATOMS: atom_id res chain seq x y z
N MET A 1 8.32 -2.11 -18.73
CA MET A 1 9.68 -2.43 -18.27
C MET A 1 10.42 -1.14 -17.94
N HIS A 2 10.81 -0.94 -16.68
CA HIS A 2 11.69 0.15 -16.27
C HIS A 2 13.01 -0.44 -15.74
N GLY A 3 14.14 0.22 -16.00
CA GLY A 3 15.42 -0.12 -15.38
C GLY A 3 16.21 -1.30 -15.97
N VAL A 4 15.84 -1.82 -17.15
CA VAL A 4 16.63 -2.87 -17.81
C VAL A 4 17.95 -2.29 -18.31
N LYS A 5 19.06 -2.63 -17.62
CA LYS A 5 20.40 -2.25 -18.07
C LYS A 5 20.70 -2.93 -19.40
N ARG A 6 21.10 -2.16 -20.42
CA ARG A 6 21.55 -2.70 -21.70
C ARG A 6 22.92 -3.35 -21.50
N THR A 7 22.97 -4.67 -21.53
CA THR A 7 24.22 -5.45 -21.53
C THR A 7 24.48 -6.03 -22.91
N ARG A 8 25.72 -5.91 -23.40
CA ARG A 8 26.17 -6.61 -24.62
C ARG A 8 26.60 -8.02 -24.23
N LEU A 9 25.76 -9.01 -24.52
CA LEU A 9 26.07 -10.43 -24.34
C LEU A 9 26.70 -11.00 -25.63
N SER A 10 27.56 -12.01 -25.48
CA SER A 10 28.05 -12.79 -26.63
C SER A 10 26.89 -13.56 -27.28
N ALA A 11 27.03 -13.95 -28.55
CA ALA A 11 26.01 -14.72 -29.26
C ALA A 11 25.69 -16.05 -28.55
N GLU A 12 26.70 -16.72 -27.99
CA GLU A 12 26.55 -17.94 -27.22
C GLU A 12 25.82 -17.71 -25.89
N ALA A 13 26.17 -16.66 -25.15
CA ALA A 13 25.48 -16.31 -23.90
C ALA A 13 24.01 -15.93 -24.14
N LEU A 14 23.71 -15.25 -25.25
CA LEU A 14 22.34 -14.93 -25.64
C LEU A 14 21.55 -16.18 -26.04
N ALA A 15 22.16 -17.13 -26.75
CA ALA A 15 21.52 -18.41 -27.07
C ALA A 15 21.24 -19.24 -25.81
N ALA A 16 22.19 -19.32 -24.88
CA ALA A 16 22.01 -20.01 -23.61
C ALA A 16 20.93 -19.34 -22.74
N HIS A 17 20.85 -18.00 -22.73
CA HIS A 17 19.80 -17.27 -22.04
C HIS A 17 18.42 -17.58 -22.62
N ARG A 18 18.28 -17.52 -23.95
CA ARG A 18 17.02 -17.84 -24.65
C ARG A 18 16.54 -19.26 -24.34
N LYS A 19 17.44 -20.25 -24.37
CA LYS A 19 17.09 -21.64 -24.03
C LYS A 19 16.60 -21.77 -22.58
N LYS A 20 17.19 -21.04 -21.63
CA LYS A 20 16.71 -21.01 -20.23
C LYS A 20 15.36 -20.32 -20.10
N GLU A 21 15.13 -19.24 -20.84
CA GLU A 21 13.83 -18.55 -20.87
C GLU A 21 12.73 -19.38 -21.51
N GLU A 22 13.03 -20.15 -22.56
CA GLU A 22 12.08 -21.07 -23.21
C GLU A 22 11.55 -22.13 -22.23
N VAL A 23 12.42 -22.73 -21.43
CA VAL A 23 12.01 -23.71 -20.40
C VAL A 23 11.10 -23.05 -19.36
N LYS A 24 11.50 -21.88 -18.84
CA LYS A 24 10.69 -21.13 -17.86
C LYS A 24 9.35 -20.67 -18.45
N LEU A 25 9.33 -20.26 -19.71
CA LEU A 25 8.13 -19.85 -20.41
C LEU A 25 7.17 -21.04 -20.56
N LYS A 26 7.69 -22.21 -20.94
CA LYS A 26 6.89 -23.42 -21.05
C LYS A 26 6.25 -23.78 -19.71
N GLU A 27 7.03 -23.83 -18.63
CA GLU A 27 6.53 -24.09 -17.27
C GLU A 27 5.48 -23.06 -16.83
N TYR A 28 5.70 -21.77 -17.15
CA TYR A 28 4.74 -20.71 -16.84
C TYR A 28 3.43 -20.86 -17.62
N LEU A 29 3.48 -21.24 -18.89
CA LEU A 29 2.31 -21.46 -19.74
C LEU A 29 1.50 -22.67 -19.28
N GLU A 30 2.18 -23.77 -18.93
CA GLU A 30 1.54 -24.96 -18.35
C GLU A 30 0.83 -24.61 -17.04
N LEU A 31 1.52 -23.96 -16.10
CA LEU A 31 0.93 -23.52 -14.84
C LEU A 31 -0.25 -22.56 -15.06
N THR A 32 -0.15 -21.66 -16.04
CA THR A 32 -1.24 -20.75 -16.39
C THR A 32 -2.46 -21.51 -16.90
N ASN A 33 -2.26 -22.49 -17.78
CA ASN A 33 -3.34 -23.31 -18.31
C ASN A 33 -4.03 -24.12 -17.21
N ASP A 34 -3.27 -24.69 -16.29
CA ASP A 34 -3.81 -25.45 -15.15
C ASP A 34 -4.72 -24.57 -14.28
N VAL A 35 -4.22 -23.39 -13.89
CA VAL A 35 -4.98 -22.44 -13.05
C VAL A 35 -6.23 -21.95 -13.77
N LEU A 36 -6.13 -21.59 -15.05
CA LEU A 36 -7.29 -21.11 -15.82
C LEU A 36 -8.32 -22.20 -16.09
N THR A 37 -7.89 -23.46 -16.23
CA THR A 37 -8.79 -24.61 -16.38
C THR A 37 -9.57 -24.84 -15.08
N LYS A 38 -8.88 -24.84 -13.93
CA LYS A 38 -9.50 -24.91 -12.59
C LYS A 38 -10.50 -23.76 -12.37
N LYS A 39 -10.11 -22.53 -12.74
CA LYS A 39 -11.01 -21.36 -12.68
C LYS A 39 -12.27 -21.56 -13.52
N LYS A 40 -12.13 -22.06 -14.75
CA LYS A 40 -13.26 -22.30 -15.66
C LYS A 40 -14.20 -23.38 -15.13
N ALA A 41 -13.66 -24.38 -14.45
CA ALA A 41 -14.43 -25.44 -13.80
C ALA A 41 -15.12 -24.99 -12.50
N GLY A 42 -14.83 -23.78 -11.99
CA GLY A 42 -15.35 -23.34 -10.69
C GLY A 42 -14.74 -24.08 -9.51
N ASP A 43 -13.51 -24.57 -9.62
CA ASP A 43 -12.82 -25.27 -8.54
C ASP A 43 -12.36 -24.28 -7.47
N TRP A 44 -12.81 -24.43 -6.23
CA TRP A 44 -12.47 -23.57 -5.09
C TRP A 44 -11.65 -24.31 -4.02
N SER A 45 -10.93 -25.35 -4.40
CA SER A 45 -10.14 -26.19 -3.49
C SER A 45 -8.85 -25.52 -3.00
N HIS A 46 -8.28 -26.08 -1.92
CA HIS A 46 -6.93 -25.74 -1.47
C HIS A 46 -5.85 -26.00 -2.53
N GLU A 47 -6.04 -26.98 -3.41
CA GLU A 47 -5.13 -27.22 -4.54
C GLU A 47 -5.15 -26.03 -5.51
N ALA A 48 -6.34 -25.55 -5.88
CA ALA A 48 -6.50 -24.36 -6.70
C ALA A 48 -5.84 -23.14 -6.04
N LEU A 49 -6.02 -22.97 -4.72
CA LEU A 49 -5.36 -21.89 -3.97
C LEU A 49 -3.83 -21.97 -4.10
N ASN A 50 -3.24 -23.15 -3.92
CA ASN A 50 -1.80 -23.35 -4.04
C ASN A 50 -1.28 -23.03 -5.45
N LEU A 51 -2.02 -23.42 -6.49
CA LEU A 51 -1.67 -23.09 -7.86
C LEU A 51 -1.71 -21.57 -8.11
N THR A 52 -2.70 -20.84 -7.56
CA THR A 52 -2.70 -19.38 -7.64
C THR A 52 -1.49 -18.76 -6.92
N THR A 53 -1.07 -19.30 -5.76
CA THR A 53 0.13 -18.84 -5.04
C THR A 53 1.38 -18.98 -5.91
N ARG A 54 1.57 -20.16 -6.53
CA ARG A 54 2.70 -20.43 -7.43
C ARG A 54 2.71 -19.46 -8.62
N LEU A 55 1.55 -19.26 -9.25
CA LEU A 55 1.44 -18.41 -10.43
C LEU A 55 1.68 -16.92 -10.10
N LEU A 56 1.14 -16.43 -8.98
CA LEU A 56 1.35 -15.05 -8.53
C LEU A 56 2.78 -14.79 -8.05
N THR A 57 3.46 -15.80 -7.52
CA THR A 57 4.90 -15.71 -7.20
C THR A 57 5.72 -15.46 -8.47
N ALA A 58 5.36 -16.13 -9.58
CA ALA A 58 5.99 -15.89 -10.88
C ALA A 58 5.59 -14.53 -11.48
N ASN A 59 4.29 -14.21 -11.47
CA ASN A 59 3.73 -12.99 -12.04
C ASN A 59 2.60 -12.38 -11.17
N PRO A 60 2.91 -11.44 -10.27
CA PRO A 60 1.90 -10.81 -9.42
C PRO A 60 1.08 -9.75 -10.17
N GLU A 61 1.37 -9.43 -11.44
CA GLU A 61 0.56 -8.50 -12.25
C GLU A 61 -0.67 -9.17 -12.87
N PHE A 62 -0.77 -10.50 -12.79
CA PHE A 62 -1.86 -11.24 -13.41
C PHE A 62 -3.17 -11.14 -12.62
N TYR A 63 -3.92 -10.06 -12.89
CA TYR A 63 -5.13 -9.69 -12.14
C TYR A 63 -6.23 -10.75 -12.10
N THR A 64 -6.43 -11.51 -13.18
CA THR A 64 -7.42 -12.59 -13.24
C THR A 64 -7.19 -13.63 -12.14
N ILE A 65 -5.93 -13.85 -11.77
CA ILE A 65 -5.54 -14.84 -10.75
C ILE A 65 -5.79 -14.29 -9.36
N TRP A 66 -5.63 -12.99 -9.12
CA TRP A 66 -6.06 -12.35 -7.87
C TRP A 66 -7.57 -12.44 -7.68
N ASN A 67 -8.35 -12.21 -8.74
CA ASN A 67 -9.81 -12.38 -8.69
C ASN A 67 -10.18 -13.82 -8.35
N TYR A 68 -9.57 -14.79 -9.05
CA TYR A 68 -9.83 -16.20 -8.77
C TYR A 68 -9.40 -16.62 -7.37
N ARG A 69 -8.27 -16.12 -6.86
CA ARG A 69 -7.83 -16.34 -5.48
C ARG A 69 -8.88 -15.87 -4.47
N ARG A 70 -9.50 -14.72 -4.70
CA ARG A 70 -10.60 -14.20 -3.88
C ARG A 70 -11.84 -15.08 -3.97
N ASP A 71 -12.21 -15.51 -5.18
CA ASP A 71 -13.34 -16.44 -5.37
C ASP A 71 -13.13 -17.77 -4.63
N ILE A 72 -11.90 -18.30 -4.64
CA ILE A 72 -11.52 -19.52 -3.89
C ILE A 72 -11.73 -19.31 -2.39
N PHE A 73 -11.29 -18.17 -1.86
CA PHE A 73 -11.50 -17.83 -0.45
C PHE A 73 -12.98 -17.70 -0.11
N THR A 74 -13.74 -16.87 -0.83
CA THR A 74 -15.12 -16.56 -0.44
C THR A 74 -16.09 -17.71 -0.67
N ASN A 75 -15.91 -18.47 -1.75
CA ASN A 75 -16.90 -19.45 -2.18
C ASN A 75 -16.53 -20.88 -1.76
N GLY A 76 -15.26 -21.15 -1.46
CA GLY A 76 -14.79 -22.44 -0.95
C GLY A 76 -14.34 -22.31 0.50
N ILE A 77 -13.11 -21.85 0.70
CA ILE A 77 -12.39 -22.01 1.97
C ILE A 77 -13.12 -21.37 3.15
N PHE A 78 -13.58 -20.12 3.03
CA PHE A 78 -14.26 -19.43 4.14
C PHE A 78 -15.58 -20.07 4.53
N THR A 79 -16.23 -20.84 3.65
CA THR A 79 -17.52 -21.47 3.95
C THR A 79 -17.42 -22.59 4.98
N GLU A 80 -16.21 -23.15 5.15
CA GLU A 80 -15.92 -24.26 6.06
C GLU A 80 -15.10 -23.83 7.29
N CYS A 81 -14.79 -22.52 7.42
CA CYS A 81 -13.89 -21.97 8.41
C CYS A 81 -14.60 -21.19 9.52
N THR A 82 -14.04 -21.22 10.73
CA THR A 82 -14.48 -20.31 11.80
C THR A 82 -13.94 -18.90 11.58
N PRO A 83 -14.49 -17.86 12.24
CA PRO A 83 -13.92 -16.51 12.19
C PRO A 83 -12.43 -16.43 12.53
N ASN A 84 -11.96 -17.26 13.47
CA ASN A 84 -10.55 -17.33 13.82
C ASN A 84 -9.72 -17.85 12.63
N ASP A 85 -10.15 -18.96 12.02
CA ASP A 85 -9.46 -19.55 10.87
C ASP A 85 -9.41 -18.55 9.70
N ILE A 86 -10.50 -17.82 9.45
CA ILE A 86 -10.56 -16.78 8.41
C ILE A 86 -9.52 -15.68 8.70
N ASN A 87 -9.46 -15.17 9.93
CA ASN A 87 -8.47 -14.15 10.29
C ASN A 87 -7.03 -14.68 10.12
N ASP A 88 -6.75 -15.93 10.49
CA ASP A 88 -5.43 -16.54 10.33
C ASP A 88 -5.06 -16.69 8.83
N ILE A 89 -5.99 -17.16 8.00
CA ILE A 89 -5.81 -17.27 6.55
C ILE A 89 -5.54 -15.89 5.91
N LEU A 90 -6.29 -14.87 6.31
CA LEU A 90 -6.09 -13.50 5.82
C LEU A 90 -4.73 -12.95 6.22
N ASN A 91 -4.26 -13.21 7.45
CA ASN A 91 -2.92 -12.82 7.90
C ASN A 91 -1.80 -13.52 7.12
N ILE A 92 -1.96 -14.82 6.83
CA ILE A 92 -1.04 -15.56 5.95
C ILE A 92 -0.97 -14.89 4.58
N ASP A 93 -2.11 -14.49 4.01
CA ASP A 93 -2.17 -13.87 2.69
C ASP A 93 -1.64 -12.42 2.67
N LEU A 94 -1.82 -11.67 3.77
CA LEU A 94 -1.14 -10.40 4.00
C LEU A 94 0.39 -10.59 4.10
N GLY A 95 0.88 -11.69 4.67
CA GLY A 95 2.29 -12.05 4.67
C GLY A 95 2.83 -12.37 3.26
N LEU A 96 2.05 -13.11 2.46
CA LEU A 96 2.38 -13.39 1.06
C LEU A 96 2.50 -12.10 0.23
N THR A 97 1.49 -11.22 0.33
CA THR A 97 1.49 -9.95 -0.40
C THR A 97 2.62 -9.02 0.05
N GLU A 98 3.02 -9.03 1.33
CA GLU A 98 4.19 -8.27 1.79
C GLU A 98 5.47 -8.75 1.09
N THR A 99 5.63 -10.08 0.96
CA THR A 99 6.75 -10.67 0.22
C THR A 99 6.78 -10.20 -1.24
N PHE A 100 5.61 -10.11 -1.87
CA PHE A 100 5.52 -9.58 -3.24
C PHE A 100 5.80 -8.08 -3.31
N LEU A 101 5.35 -7.27 -2.34
CA LEU A 101 5.63 -5.83 -2.30
C LEU A 101 7.12 -5.54 -2.17
N ARG A 102 7.88 -6.33 -1.39
CA ARG A 102 9.34 -6.16 -1.29
C ARG A 102 10.05 -6.33 -2.64
N LEU A 103 9.53 -7.20 -3.51
CA LEU A 103 10.11 -7.48 -4.83
C LEU A 103 9.56 -6.53 -5.91
N ARG A 104 8.25 -6.23 -5.87
CA ARG A 104 7.53 -5.47 -6.89
C ARG A 104 6.55 -4.49 -6.24
N PRO A 105 7.03 -3.42 -5.59
CA PRO A 105 6.21 -2.50 -4.80
C PRO A 105 5.25 -1.64 -5.62
N LYS A 106 5.38 -1.68 -6.95
CA LYS A 106 4.62 -0.85 -7.90
C LYS A 106 3.53 -1.63 -8.66
N VAL A 107 3.19 -2.83 -8.20
CA VAL A 107 2.09 -3.62 -8.77
C VAL A 107 0.79 -3.28 -8.05
N TYR A 108 -0.15 -2.67 -8.78
CA TYR A 108 -1.45 -2.25 -8.25
C TYR A 108 -2.23 -3.39 -7.57
N TRP A 109 -2.26 -4.56 -8.20
CA TRP A 109 -3.09 -5.68 -7.75
C TRP A 109 -2.67 -6.25 -6.40
N ILE A 110 -1.39 -6.14 -6.01
CA ILE A 110 -0.96 -6.53 -4.67
C ILE A 110 -1.59 -5.60 -3.62
N TRP A 111 -1.53 -4.29 -3.84
CA TRP A 111 -2.16 -3.31 -2.94
C TRP A 111 -3.68 -3.46 -2.90
N ASN A 112 -4.32 -3.71 -4.05
CA ASN A 112 -5.76 -3.95 -4.12
C ASN A 112 -6.17 -5.19 -3.33
N HIS A 113 -5.42 -6.28 -3.47
CA HIS A 113 -5.69 -7.52 -2.74
C HIS A 113 -5.51 -7.34 -1.23
N ARG A 114 -4.51 -6.58 -0.78
CA ARG A 114 -4.36 -6.25 0.65
C ARG A 114 -5.57 -5.49 1.22
N ARG A 115 -6.15 -4.55 0.46
CA ARG A 115 -7.39 -3.87 0.88
C ARG A 115 -8.53 -4.86 1.03
N TRP A 116 -8.69 -5.74 0.05
CA TRP A 116 -9.70 -6.79 0.09
C TRP A 116 -9.52 -7.69 1.32
N CYS A 117 -8.28 -8.10 1.65
CA CYS A 117 -8.04 -8.89 2.86
C CYS A 117 -8.51 -8.16 4.12
N LEU A 118 -8.20 -6.86 4.25
CA LEU A 118 -8.63 -6.05 5.37
C LEU A 118 -10.16 -5.94 5.47
N GLU A 119 -10.84 -5.72 4.34
CA GLU A 119 -12.31 -5.63 4.27
C GLU A 119 -13.01 -6.93 4.70
N HIS A 120 -12.31 -8.07 4.63
CA HIS A 120 -12.84 -9.39 4.98
C HIS A 120 -12.39 -9.87 6.36
N VAL A 121 -11.66 -9.06 7.14
CA VAL A 121 -11.33 -9.39 8.53
C VAL A 121 -12.64 -9.51 9.32
N PRO A 122 -12.93 -10.67 9.94
CA PRO A 122 -14.16 -10.87 10.67
C PRO A 122 -14.18 -10.05 11.97
N ASP A 123 -15.32 -10.07 12.65
CA ASP A 123 -15.40 -9.55 14.00
C ASP A 123 -14.57 -10.42 14.95
N GLY A 124 -13.91 -9.76 15.89
CA GLY A 124 -13.01 -10.36 16.88
C GLY A 124 -13.71 -11.31 17.85
N PRO A 125 -12.93 -11.98 18.73
CA PRO A 125 -13.46 -12.91 19.71
C PRO A 125 -14.40 -12.23 20.70
N GLU A 126 -15.21 -13.03 21.41
CA GLU A 126 -16.12 -12.53 22.44
C GLU A 126 -15.37 -11.64 23.45
N GLY A 127 -15.90 -10.43 23.67
CA GLY A 127 -15.30 -9.42 24.53
C GLY A 127 -14.40 -8.38 23.84
N ASP A 128 -13.94 -8.63 22.61
CA ASP A 128 -13.25 -7.61 21.78
C ASP A 128 -13.57 -7.77 20.29
N VAL A 129 -14.81 -7.43 19.92
CA VAL A 129 -15.35 -7.45 18.55
C VAL A 129 -14.46 -6.71 17.54
N LEU A 130 -13.70 -5.70 17.99
CA LEU A 130 -12.81 -4.92 17.12
C LEU A 130 -11.34 -5.34 17.21
N GLY A 131 -10.98 -6.33 18.04
CA GLY A 131 -9.60 -6.69 18.36
C GLY A 131 -8.77 -7.01 17.11
N TRP A 132 -9.23 -7.98 16.31
CA TRP A 132 -8.56 -8.35 15.07
C TRP A 132 -8.47 -7.20 14.06
N LYS A 133 -9.53 -6.41 13.89
CA LYS A 133 -9.51 -5.24 12.99
C LYS A 133 -8.49 -4.20 13.47
N LYS A 134 -8.41 -3.92 14.78
CA LYS A 134 -7.43 -2.97 15.34
C LYS A 134 -6.00 -3.45 15.09
N GLU A 135 -5.74 -4.73 15.34
CA GLU A 135 -4.41 -5.34 15.15
C GLU A 135 -3.98 -5.32 13.69
N ASN A 136 -4.83 -5.82 12.79
CA ASN A 136 -4.56 -5.86 11.35
C ASN A 136 -4.26 -4.45 10.80
N TRP A 137 -5.10 -3.44 11.09
CA TRP A 137 -4.85 -2.06 10.62
C TRP A 137 -3.59 -1.44 11.22
N ALA A 138 -3.28 -1.74 12.48
CA ALA A 138 -2.03 -1.27 13.09
C ALA A 138 -0.80 -1.89 12.40
N MET A 139 -0.86 -3.18 12.03
CA MET A 139 0.17 -3.83 11.23
C MET A 139 0.29 -3.21 9.84
N GLU A 140 -0.82 -2.95 9.16
CA GLU A 140 -0.82 -2.34 7.83
C GLU A 140 -0.22 -0.93 7.82
N LEU A 141 -0.44 -0.16 8.88
CA LEU A 141 0.21 1.14 9.01
C LEU A 141 1.74 1.00 9.12
N ARG A 142 2.24 0.02 9.88
CA ARG A 142 3.69 -0.27 9.93
C ARG A 142 4.22 -0.76 8.59
N THR A 143 3.47 -1.59 7.88
CA THR A 143 3.86 -2.11 6.56
C THR A 143 3.97 -0.99 5.53
N VAL A 144 2.99 -0.08 5.45
CA VAL A 144 3.06 1.05 4.52
C VAL A 144 4.18 2.02 4.88
N GLU A 145 4.47 2.21 6.17
CA GLU A 145 5.61 3.02 6.62
C GLU A 145 6.94 2.47 6.14
N ARG A 146 7.16 1.15 6.31
CA ARG A 146 8.36 0.46 5.77
C ARG A 146 8.47 0.59 4.25
N MET A 147 7.35 0.49 3.52
CA MET A 147 7.36 0.68 2.07
C MET A 147 7.70 2.13 1.66
N LEU A 148 7.27 3.12 2.44
CA LEU A 148 7.59 4.53 2.25
C LEU A 148 8.99 4.93 2.78
N ASP A 149 9.59 4.14 3.65
CA ASP A 149 11.01 4.28 3.99
C ASP A 149 11.89 3.79 2.82
N ALA A 150 11.49 2.71 2.15
CA ALA A 150 12.21 2.17 1.00
C ALA A 150 12.05 3.02 -0.28
N ASP A 151 10.83 3.51 -0.58
CA ASP A 151 10.57 4.46 -1.66
C ASP A 151 9.57 5.53 -1.19
N ALA A 152 10.11 6.64 -0.70
CA ALA A 152 9.35 7.77 -0.17
C ALA A 152 8.40 8.42 -1.18
N ARG A 153 8.57 8.14 -2.49
CA ARG A 153 7.74 8.66 -3.58
C ARG A 153 6.78 7.61 -4.14
N ASN A 154 6.69 6.41 -3.56
CA ASN A 154 5.76 5.39 -4.02
C ASN A 154 4.30 5.85 -3.84
N PHE A 155 3.66 6.23 -4.94
CA PHE A 155 2.30 6.75 -4.91
C PHE A 155 1.27 5.72 -4.45
N LEU A 156 1.45 4.43 -4.81
CA LEU A 156 0.56 3.35 -4.40
C LEU A 156 0.61 3.14 -2.88
N ALA A 157 1.80 3.26 -2.28
CA ALA A 157 1.96 3.20 -0.83
C ALA A 157 1.29 4.41 -0.16
N TRP A 158 1.44 5.63 -0.69
CA TRP A 158 0.72 6.81 -0.16
C TRP A 158 -0.80 6.69 -0.31
N ASP A 159 -1.30 6.16 -1.42
CA ASP A 159 -2.73 5.87 -1.62
C ASP A 159 -3.23 4.82 -0.62
N TYR A 160 -2.44 3.77 -0.41
CA TYR A 160 -2.76 2.72 0.57
C TYR A 160 -2.74 3.26 2.01
N ARG A 161 -1.78 4.13 2.36
CA ARG A 161 -1.74 4.78 3.68
C ARG A 161 -3.01 5.58 3.95
N ARG A 162 -3.49 6.35 2.96
CA ARG A 162 -4.77 7.08 3.07
C ARG A 162 -5.93 6.13 3.34
N TYR A 163 -6.04 5.06 2.56
CA TYR A 163 -7.05 4.03 2.78
C TYR A 163 -6.95 3.43 4.19
N VAL A 164 -5.75 3.05 4.66
CA VAL A 164 -5.57 2.49 6.00
C VAL A 164 -6.06 3.47 7.07
N LEU A 165 -5.60 4.72 7.03
CA LEU A 165 -6.00 5.77 7.99
C LEU A 165 -7.51 6.07 7.96
N GLU A 166 -8.11 6.03 6.78
CA GLU A 166 -9.54 6.24 6.60
C GLU A 166 -10.39 5.04 7.04
N SER A 167 -9.91 3.81 6.85
CA SER A 167 -10.68 2.62 7.19
C SER A 167 -10.35 2.06 8.57
N MET A 168 -9.45 2.70 9.35
CA MET A 168 -9.10 2.23 10.70
C MET A 168 -10.35 2.14 11.59
N PRO A 169 -10.52 1.05 12.38
CA PRO A 169 -11.63 0.91 13.32
C PRO A 169 -11.60 1.97 14.43
N VAL A 170 -10.41 2.45 14.79
CA VAL A 170 -10.22 3.56 15.72
C VAL A 170 -9.43 4.65 15.00
N LYS A 171 -10.07 5.81 14.81
CA LYS A 171 -9.44 6.95 14.15
C LYS A 171 -8.28 7.48 14.97
N LYS A 172 -7.13 7.65 14.30
CA LYS A 172 -6.01 8.40 14.86
C LYS A 172 -6.27 9.90 14.67
N PRO A 173 -5.82 10.75 15.62
CA PRO A 173 -5.92 12.19 15.46
C PRO A 173 -5.07 12.63 14.27
N GLU A 174 -5.53 13.66 13.56
CA GLU A 174 -4.85 14.24 12.39
C GLU A 174 -3.44 14.74 12.72
N SER A 175 -3.18 15.08 14.00
CA SER A 175 -1.85 15.42 14.51
C SER A 175 -0.81 14.35 14.27
N ASN A 176 -1.18 13.07 14.30
CA ASN A 176 -0.25 11.99 14.06
C ASN A 176 0.20 11.96 12.60
N GLU A 177 -0.70 12.24 11.66
CA GLU A 177 -0.36 12.30 10.24
C GLU A 177 0.42 13.58 9.90
N LEU A 178 0.12 14.70 10.57
CA LEU A 178 0.93 15.91 10.46
C LEU A 178 2.34 15.71 11.05
N ALA A 179 2.50 14.99 12.16
CA ALA A 179 3.82 14.64 12.68
C ALA A 179 4.58 13.71 11.71
N TYR A 180 3.90 12.68 11.19
CA TYR A 180 4.49 11.73 10.24
C TYR A 180 4.97 12.42 8.95
N THR A 181 4.12 13.24 8.32
CA THR A 181 4.49 13.96 7.10
C THR A 181 5.60 14.97 7.33
N LEU A 182 5.64 15.62 8.50
CA LEU A 182 6.74 16.51 8.86
C LEU A 182 8.07 15.76 8.94
N CYS A 183 8.12 14.63 9.64
CA CYS A 183 9.31 13.79 9.72
C CYS A 183 9.81 13.37 8.32
N LYS A 184 8.89 12.96 7.41
CA LYS A 184 9.23 12.62 6.03
C LYS A 184 9.76 13.80 5.21
N ILE A 185 9.28 15.01 5.46
CA ILE A 185 9.77 16.25 4.83
C ILE A 185 11.14 16.64 5.39
N GLU A 186 11.34 16.54 6.69
CA GLU A 186 12.64 16.84 7.33
C GLU A 186 13.72 15.87 6.86
N SER A 187 13.36 14.60 6.63
CA SER A 187 14.25 13.59 6.09
C SER A 187 14.58 13.82 4.61
N ASN A 188 13.64 14.37 3.83
CA ASN A 188 13.82 14.73 2.44
C ASN A 188 12.88 15.87 2.05
N PHE A 189 13.40 17.09 2.06
CA PHE A 189 12.61 18.30 1.80
C PHE A 189 11.92 18.29 0.42
N SER A 190 12.50 17.60 -0.56
CA SER A 190 11.95 17.47 -1.92
C SER A 190 10.91 16.35 -2.06
N ASN A 191 10.49 15.71 -0.97
CA ASN A 191 9.45 14.69 -1.00
C ASN A 191 8.06 15.31 -1.25
N PHE A 192 7.73 15.50 -2.54
CA PHE A 192 6.44 16.03 -2.97
C PHE A 192 5.25 15.21 -2.44
N SER A 193 5.38 13.89 -2.33
CA SER A 193 4.30 13.04 -1.85
C SER A 193 3.94 13.31 -0.38
N ALA A 194 4.95 13.59 0.45
CA ALA A 194 4.72 13.98 1.85
C ALA A 194 4.08 15.36 1.96
N TRP A 195 4.53 16.35 1.16
CA TRP A 195 3.89 17.66 1.07
C TRP A 195 2.45 17.59 0.60
N HIS A 196 2.17 16.80 -0.44
CA HIS A 196 0.83 16.57 -0.96
C HIS A 196 -0.08 15.95 0.10
N GLN A 197 0.37 14.90 0.78
CA GLN A 197 -0.37 14.29 1.87
C GLN A 197 -0.66 15.29 2.99
N ARG A 198 0.35 16.09 3.37
CA ARG A 198 0.19 17.15 4.38
C ARG A 198 -0.86 18.17 3.97
N SER A 199 -0.89 18.60 2.71
CA SER A 199 -1.90 19.53 2.20
C SER A 199 -3.32 18.96 2.32
N LYS A 200 -3.52 17.68 2.03
CA LYS A 200 -4.82 17.00 2.17
C LYS A 200 -5.31 16.99 3.63
N VAL A 201 -4.39 16.75 4.58
CA VAL A 201 -4.74 16.77 6.01
C VAL A 201 -5.17 18.18 6.44
N TYR A 202 -4.45 19.22 6.02
CA TYR A 202 -4.85 20.60 6.31
C TYR A 202 -6.20 20.97 5.69
N THR A 203 -6.45 20.57 4.44
CA THR A 203 -7.76 20.79 3.80
C THR A 203 -8.88 20.14 4.60
N SER A 204 -8.72 18.88 5.04
CA SER A 204 -9.72 18.21 5.88
C SER A 204 -9.93 18.93 7.22
N LEU A 205 -8.85 19.38 7.88
CA LEU A 205 -8.95 20.13 9.14
C LEU A 205 -9.63 21.49 8.95
N TRP A 206 -9.38 22.15 7.81
CA TRP A 206 -10.03 23.42 7.45
C TRP A 206 -11.54 23.22 7.27
N GLU A 207 -11.93 22.21 6.48
CA GLU A 207 -13.34 21.86 6.22
C GLU A 207 -14.08 21.50 7.51
N LYS A 208 -13.41 20.80 8.44
CA LYS A 208 -13.96 20.48 9.77
C LYS A 208 -13.99 21.66 10.75
N GLY A 209 -13.44 22.82 10.38
CA GLY A 209 -13.36 23.99 11.25
C GLY A 209 -12.40 23.83 12.44
N LEU A 210 -11.47 22.85 12.38
CA LEU A 210 -10.53 22.53 13.45
C LEU A 210 -9.23 23.36 13.39
N LEU A 211 -9.08 24.19 12.36
CA LEU A 211 -7.98 25.16 12.26
C LEU A 211 -8.41 26.50 12.86
N ASP A 212 -7.63 27.00 13.82
CA ASP A 212 -7.84 28.32 14.44
C ASP A 212 -7.71 29.43 13.37
N LYS A 213 -8.83 29.94 12.86
CA LYS A 213 -8.89 31.06 11.89
C LYS A 213 -8.29 32.35 12.46
N ALA A 214 -8.33 32.54 13.78
CA ALA A 214 -7.86 33.75 14.46
C ALA A 214 -6.33 33.83 14.59
N LYS A 215 -5.62 32.69 14.61
CA LYS A 215 -4.15 32.64 14.71
C LYS A 215 -3.44 32.54 13.35
N ASN A 216 -4.19 32.30 12.27
CA ASN A 216 -3.70 32.22 10.88
C ASN A 216 -3.94 33.51 10.08
N LYS A 217 -4.56 34.52 10.69
CA LYS A 217 -4.37 35.88 10.19
C LYS A 217 -2.95 36.25 10.59
N ASP A 218 -2.01 36.16 9.65
CA ASP A 218 -0.89 37.08 9.65
C ASP A 218 -1.52 38.48 9.69
N GLU A 219 -1.69 39.05 10.88
CA GLU A 219 -1.69 40.49 11.01
C GLU A 219 -0.39 40.91 10.34
N GLY A 220 -0.50 41.62 9.20
CA GLY A 220 0.58 41.87 8.25
C GLY A 220 1.77 42.64 8.81
N ALA A 221 2.45 42.06 9.80
CA ALA A 221 3.69 42.52 10.36
C ALA A 221 4.78 42.16 9.34
N LYS A 222 5.10 43.14 8.49
CA LYS A 222 6.34 43.12 7.71
C LYS A 222 7.49 42.76 8.66
N PRO A 223 8.26 41.69 8.39
CA PRO A 223 9.43 41.38 9.20
C PRO A 223 10.42 42.56 9.14
N THR A 224 10.94 42.99 10.28
CA THR A 224 11.81 44.17 10.43
C THR A 224 13.18 44.04 9.75
N TRP A 225 13.45 42.92 9.09
CA TRP A 225 14.68 42.64 8.32
C TRP A 225 14.45 42.57 6.81
N TRP A 226 13.29 42.97 6.28
CA TRP A 226 13.00 42.99 4.84
C TRP A 226 13.44 44.33 4.19
N PRO A 227 14.51 44.38 3.37
CA PRO A 227 14.88 45.59 2.65
C PRO A 227 13.86 45.84 1.54
N GLU A 228 13.39 47.08 1.39
CA GLU A 228 12.26 47.44 0.53
C GLU A 228 12.54 47.37 -0.99
N THR A 229 13.66 46.80 -1.40
CA THR A 229 14.09 46.79 -2.80
C THR A 229 14.65 45.43 -3.22
N GLN A 230 13.76 44.44 -3.40
CA GLN A 230 13.84 43.40 -4.44
C GLN A 230 12.75 42.33 -4.19
N LYS A 231 11.81 42.20 -5.13
CA LYS A 231 11.16 40.91 -5.45
C LYS A 231 11.89 40.35 -6.68
N PRO A 232 11.92 39.03 -6.97
CA PRO A 232 11.08 37.97 -6.40
C PRO A 232 11.86 36.67 -6.05
N SER A 233 11.59 36.05 -4.89
CA SER A 233 11.70 34.57 -4.78
C SER A 233 11.13 34.07 -3.46
N LEU A 234 10.15 33.17 -3.57
CA LEU A 234 9.82 32.04 -2.69
C LEU A 234 10.32 32.13 -1.24
N LEU A 235 9.42 32.43 -0.30
CA LEU A 235 9.63 32.08 1.11
C LEU A 235 8.38 31.42 1.69
N ILE A 236 8.58 30.17 2.08
CA ILE A 236 7.72 29.36 2.95
C ILE A 236 8.13 29.66 4.39
N PRO A 237 7.18 29.94 5.29
CA PRO A 237 7.34 29.56 6.68
C PRO A 237 6.17 28.65 7.10
N PHE A 238 6.43 27.34 7.20
CA PHE A 238 5.48 26.38 7.77
C PHE A 238 5.80 26.19 9.26
N SER A 239 5.00 26.81 10.13
CA SER A 239 4.77 26.26 11.47
C SER A 239 3.31 26.47 11.85
N LEU A 240 2.51 25.40 11.71
CA LEU A 240 1.12 25.33 12.14
C LEU A 240 1.07 24.37 13.32
N ARG A 241 0.81 24.90 14.52
CA ARG A 241 0.62 24.11 15.75
C ARG A 241 -0.85 23.70 15.87
N ILE A 242 -1.06 22.44 16.23
CA ILE A 242 -2.37 21.81 16.43
C ILE A 242 -2.79 22.03 17.89
N ARG A 243 -4.06 22.31 18.16
CA ARG A 243 -4.60 22.32 19.53
C ARG A 243 -4.47 20.94 20.15
N THR A 244 -3.80 20.84 21.29
CA THR A 244 -3.93 19.71 22.21
C THR A 244 -4.93 20.13 23.29
N ASN A 245 -5.95 19.30 23.53
CA ASN A 245 -6.76 19.37 24.75
C ASN A 245 -5.99 18.79 25.93
#